data_AF-A0A7V5V682-F1
#
_entry.id   AF-A0A7V5V682-F1
#
_cell.length_a   1.000
_cell.length_b   1.000
_cell.length_c   1.000
_cell.angle_alpha   90.00
_cell.angle_beta   90.00
_cell.angle_gamma   90.00
#
_symmetry.space_group_name_H-M   'P 1'
#
loop_
_entity.id
_entity.type
_entity.pdbx_description
1 polymer ?
#
loop_
_entity_poly.entity_id
_entity_poly.type
_entity_poly.pdbx_seq_one_letter_code
_entity_poly.pdbx_strand_id
1 'polypeptide(L)'
;IHFMGSIHALEHAMIGMMPLLVLCDRNDIGGISYPLHDQTEKSTIFIYDGYAGGIGLCEKGFASMEELLAQTEKIVTECSCDFGCPTCVHSPKCGSGNRPIDKNGCIRLLHYLRHAEIPGKIPASTRQHPGKLQKKEEKKSFQLPVNWGVFDLETKYSAAEVGGWNKAEKMGISMGVVYDGGKDTFMAYTEEQVPQLVDHLFNLELVVGFNNKKFDNRVLSAYCRKPLSRLPSFDILEQIFMQLGYRLSLNRLAEHTLGVKKSADGLQALTWYKQGEMEKIRKYCQKDVEITRDIFLHGLQQEYLLFANKAGKVVRLPVNFSRAIRKLLGKHEGE
;
A
#
# COMPACT_ATOMS: atom_id res chain seq x y z
N ILE A 1 -5.49 19.18 -0.05
CA ILE A 1 -5.63 18.57 -1.39
C ILE A 1 -4.79 17.29 -1.44
N HIS A 2 -5.43 16.15 -1.60
CA HIS A 2 -4.85 14.81 -1.66
C HIS A 2 -4.91 14.31 -3.10
N PHE A 3 -3.76 14.14 -3.76
CA PHE A 3 -3.68 13.84 -5.20
C PHE A 3 -4.48 12.59 -5.61
N MET A 4 -4.22 11.41 -5.01
CA MET A 4 -4.94 10.18 -5.36
C MET A 4 -6.45 10.29 -5.08
N GLY A 5 -6.84 10.80 -3.90
CA GLY A 5 -8.24 11.11 -3.60
C GLY A 5 -8.91 12.08 -4.57
N SER A 6 -8.17 12.98 -5.22
CA SER A 6 -8.71 13.91 -6.23
C SER A 6 -9.04 13.19 -7.54
N ILE A 7 -8.11 12.37 -8.05
CA ILE A 7 -8.32 11.60 -9.30
C ILE A 7 -9.35 10.47 -9.10
N HIS A 8 -9.42 9.90 -7.90
CA HIS A 8 -10.40 8.86 -7.54
C HIS A 8 -11.80 9.44 -7.38
N ALA A 9 -11.93 10.63 -6.79
CA ALA A 9 -13.18 11.37 -6.75
C ALA A 9 -13.66 11.77 -8.15
N LEU A 10 -12.74 12.18 -9.03
CA LEU A 10 -13.06 12.49 -10.42
C LEU A 10 -13.55 11.26 -11.19
N GLU A 11 -12.84 10.14 -11.08
CA GLU A 11 -13.24 8.85 -11.66
C GLU A 11 -14.69 8.52 -11.27
N HIS A 12 -15.00 8.52 -9.96
CA HIS A 12 -16.34 8.23 -9.47
C HIS A 12 -17.42 9.18 -10.01
N ALA A 13 -17.11 10.47 -10.05
CA ALA A 13 -18.05 11.47 -10.53
C ALA A 13 -18.34 11.27 -12.03
N MET A 14 -17.30 11.05 -12.85
CA MET A 14 -17.46 10.82 -14.28
C MET A 14 -18.23 9.53 -14.61
N ILE A 15 -17.91 8.40 -13.97
CA ILE A 15 -18.67 7.15 -14.19
C ILE A 15 -20.09 7.24 -13.63
N GLY A 16 -20.33 8.09 -12.63
CA GLY A 16 -21.66 8.39 -12.11
C GLY A 16 -22.50 9.24 -13.06
N MET A 17 -21.87 10.15 -13.82
CA MET A 17 -22.53 11.02 -14.79
C MET A 17 -22.70 10.40 -16.16
N MET A 18 -21.83 9.48 -16.56
CA MET A 18 -21.85 8.81 -17.86
C MET A 18 -23.23 8.27 -18.27
N PRO A 19 -24.01 7.58 -17.39
CA PRO A 19 -25.33 7.06 -17.72
C PRO A 19 -26.32 8.10 -18.26
N LEU A 20 -26.20 9.37 -17.83
CA LEU A 20 -27.09 10.45 -18.27
C LEU A 20 -26.81 10.88 -19.71
N LEU A 21 -25.59 10.66 -20.21
CA LEU A 21 -25.21 11.03 -21.59
C LEU A 21 -25.40 9.87 -22.56
N VAL A 22 -25.03 8.66 -22.16
CA VAL A 22 -25.03 7.51 -23.08
C VAL A 22 -26.30 6.66 -22.99
N LEU A 23 -27.17 6.91 -22.00
CA LEU A 23 -28.41 6.19 -21.70
C LEU A 23 -28.17 4.70 -21.40
N CYS A 24 -27.29 4.43 -20.44
CA CYS A 24 -27.01 3.08 -19.93
C CYS A 24 -27.38 2.95 -18.45
N ASP A 25 -27.34 1.73 -17.89
CA ASP A 25 -27.41 1.56 -16.45
C ASP A 25 -26.08 1.98 -15.82
N ARG A 26 -26.13 2.41 -14.55
CA ARG A 26 -24.90 2.72 -13.80
C ARG A 26 -23.99 1.50 -13.74
N ASN A 27 -24.52 0.27 -13.72
CA ASN A 27 -23.76 -0.98 -13.67
C ASN A 27 -22.93 -1.27 -14.92
N ASP A 28 -23.30 -0.67 -16.05
CA ASP A 28 -22.68 -0.91 -17.35
C ASP A 28 -21.34 -0.16 -17.54
N ILE A 29 -20.96 0.72 -16.61
CA ILE A 29 -19.72 1.51 -16.67
C ILE A 29 -18.83 1.22 -15.46
N GLY A 30 -17.55 0.98 -15.73
CA GLY A 30 -16.49 0.87 -14.74
C GLY A 30 -15.50 2.03 -14.83
N GLY A 31 -14.80 2.26 -13.72
CA GLY A 31 -13.72 3.23 -13.62
C GLY A 31 -12.55 2.63 -12.86
N ILE A 32 -11.35 3.18 -13.11
CA ILE A 32 -10.19 3.01 -12.24
C ILE A 32 -9.22 4.20 -12.41
N SER A 33 -8.65 4.66 -11.30
CA SER A 33 -7.69 5.76 -11.27
C SER A 33 -6.30 5.27 -10.82
N TYR A 34 -5.27 5.70 -11.56
CA TYR A 34 -3.87 5.41 -11.29
C TYR A 34 -3.09 6.71 -11.10
N PRO A 35 -2.45 6.94 -9.93
CA PRO A 35 -1.57 8.09 -9.74
C PRO A 35 -0.38 8.14 -10.69
N LEU A 36 0.13 6.97 -11.08
CA LEU A 36 1.13 6.79 -12.13
C LEU A 36 0.88 5.43 -12.78
N HIS A 37 0.59 5.42 -14.08
CA HIS A 37 0.36 4.20 -14.84
C HIS A 37 1.57 3.89 -15.74
N ASP A 38 2.03 2.64 -15.75
CA ASP A 38 3.31 2.25 -16.36
C ASP A 38 3.37 2.51 -17.86
N GLN A 39 2.26 2.34 -18.59
CA GLN A 39 2.25 2.53 -20.06
C GLN A 39 2.10 3.99 -20.48
N THR A 40 1.40 4.80 -19.68
CA THR A 40 1.16 6.21 -20.00
C THR A 40 2.21 7.12 -19.37
N GLU A 41 2.98 6.58 -18.42
CA GLU A 41 3.96 7.28 -17.57
C GLU A 41 3.41 8.53 -16.88
N LYS A 42 2.08 8.59 -16.74
CA LYS A 42 1.33 9.73 -16.21
C LYS A 42 0.23 9.23 -15.27
N SER A 43 -0.35 10.17 -14.52
CA SER A 43 -1.61 9.92 -13.83
C SER A 43 -2.70 9.66 -14.87
N THR A 44 -3.49 8.62 -14.67
CA THR A 44 -4.48 8.19 -15.68
C THR A 44 -5.75 7.69 -15.00
N ILE A 45 -6.88 8.15 -15.51
CA ILE A 45 -8.21 7.64 -15.18
C ILE A 45 -8.68 6.86 -16.39
N PHE A 46 -9.04 5.59 -16.19
CA PHE A 46 -9.66 4.75 -17.20
C PHE A 46 -11.15 4.66 -16.91
N ILE A 47 -11.95 4.82 -17.94
CA ILE A 47 -13.39 4.54 -17.96
C ILE A 47 -13.61 3.49 -19.02
N TYR A 48 -14.34 2.42 -18.68
CA TYR A 48 -14.51 1.27 -19.55
C TYR A 48 -15.92 0.68 -19.45
N ASP A 49 -16.36 0.05 -20.53
CA ASP A 49 -17.60 -0.72 -20.58
C ASP A 49 -17.52 -1.91 -19.60
N GLY A 50 -18.57 -2.13 -18.82
CA GLY A 50 -18.68 -3.24 -17.88
C GLY A 50 -18.86 -4.62 -18.53
N TYR A 51 -18.97 -4.66 -19.86
CA TYR A 51 -19.16 -5.89 -20.64
C TYR A 51 -17.87 -6.35 -21.31
N ALA A 52 -17.64 -7.67 -21.27
CA ALA A 52 -16.53 -8.29 -21.99
C ALA A 52 -16.64 -8.03 -23.50
N GLY A 53 -15.55 -7.57 -24.11
CA GLY A 53 -15.50 -7.19 -25.53
C GLY A 53 -15.91 -5.75 -25.83
N GLY A 54 -16.56 -5.06 -24.88
CA GLY A 54 -17.11 -3.71 -25.08
C GLY A 54 -18.37 -3.71 -25.95
N ILE A 55 -19.29 -2.80 -25.65
CA ILE A 55 -20.55 -2.61 -26.39
C ILE A 55 -20.69 -1.18 -26.94
N GLY A 56 -19.67 -0.34 -26.77
CA GLY A 56 -19.56 1.00 -27.37
C GLY A 56 -20.01 2.14 -26.47
N LEU A 57 -20.22 1.92 -25.16
CA LEU A 57 -20.67 2.99 -24.26
C LEU A 57 -19.58 4.05 -24.07
N CYS A 58 -18.34 3.62 -23.81
CA CYS A 58 -17.21 4.51 -23.68
C CYS A 58 -16.85 5.22 -24.99
N GLU A 59 -17.06 4.59 -26.15
CA GLU A 59 -16.89 5.27 -27.44
C GLU A 59 -17.87 6.44 -27.58
N LYS A 60 -19.16 6.20 -27.31
CA LYS A 60 -20.18 7.24 -27.33
C LYS A 60 -19.91 8.34 -26.31
N GLY A 61 -19.56 7.99 -25.07
CA GLY A 61 -19.28 9.01 -24.05
C GLY A 61 -17.96 9.74 -24.26
N PHE A 62 -16.98 9.15 -24.94
CA PHE A 62 -15.77 9.84 -25.37
C PHE A 62 -16.08 10.90 -26.44
N ALA A 63 -16.98 10.61 -27.38
CA ALA A 63 -17.47 11.60 -28.35
C ALA A 63 -18.16 12.80 -27.67
N SER A 64 -18.73 12.60 -26.48
CA SER A 64 -19.37 13.65 -25.65
C SER A 64 -18.53 14.03 -24.42
N MET A 65 -17.20 13.91 -24.49
CA MET A 65 -16.32 14.12 -23.33
C MET A 65 -16.41 15.53 -22.74
N GLU A 66 -16.50 16.57 -23.57
CA GLU A 66 -16.62 17.96 -23.10
C GLU A 66 -17.89 18.18 -22.28
N GLU A 67 -19.01 17.62 -22.75
CA GLU A 67 -20.29 17.67 -22.03
C GLU A 67 -20.23 16.85 -20.74
N LEU A 68 -19.61 15.67 -20.76
CA LEU A 68 -19.42 14.84 -19.58
C LEU A 68 -18.66 15.58 -18.49
N LEU A 69 -17.55 16.24 -18.85
CA LEU A 69 -16.74 17.02 -17.92
C LEU A 69 -17.53 18.22 -17.37
N ALA A 70 -18.27 18.94 -18.23
CA ALA A 70 -19.07 20.09 -17.82
C ALA A 70 -20.18 19.71 -16.83
N GLN A 71 -20.94 18.64 -17.12
CA GLN A 71 -22.00 18.14 -16.23
C GLN A 71 -21.43 17.58 -14.92
N THR A 72 -20.26 16.92 -15.00
CA THR A 72 -19.55 16.42 -13.80
C THR A 72 -19.07 17.56 -12.92
N GLU A 73 -18.49 18.62 -13.48
CA GLU A 73 -18.10 19.81 -12.70
C GLU A 73 -19.30 20.47 -12.03
N LYS A 74 -20.41 20.61 -12.76
CA LYS A 74 -21.65 21.17 -12.23
C LYS A 74 -22.14 20.40 -11.00
N ILE A 75 -22.32 19.08 -11.11
CA ILE A 75 -22.88 18.27 -10.01
C ILE A 75 -21.97 18.23 -8.78
N VAL A 76 -20.66 18.18 -8.98
CA VAL A 76 -19.69 18.15 -7.87
C VAL A 76 -19.66 19.51 -7.17
N THR A 77 -19.75 20.61 -7.91
CA THR A 77 -19.69 21.98 -7.37
C THR A 77 -20.99 22.39 -6.67
N GLU A 78 -22.16 22.05 -7.24
CA GLU A 78 -23.48 22.39 -6.67
C GLU A 78 -23.85 21.55 -5.44
N CYS A 79 -23.21 20.39 -5.26
CA CYS A 79 -23.46 19.55 -4.10
C CYS A 79 -23.02 20.26 -2.81
N SER A 80 -23.90 20.32 -1.80
CA SER A 80 -23.65 21.02 -0.53
C SER A 80 -22.75 20.29 0.48
N CYS A 81 -22.28 19.08 0.17
CA CYS A 81 -21.43 18.32 1.10
C CYS A 81 -19.98 18.84 1.17
N ASP A 82 -19.34 18.76 2.33
CA ASP A 82 -17.96 19.24 2.49
C ASP A 82 -16.90 18.25 1.96
N PHE A 83 -17.08 16.95 2.24
CA PHE A 83 -16.02 15.95 2.05
C PHE A 83 -16.26 14.98 0.88
N GLY A 84 -17.45 15.03 0.27
CA GLY A 84 -17.90 14.07 -0.73
C GLY A 84 -19.01 13.15 -0.21
N CYS A 85 -19.97 12.81 -1.08
CA CYS A 85 -21.13 12.00 -0.74
C CYS A 85 -21.58 11.13 -1.94
N PRO A 86 -22.55 10.20 -1.74
CA PRO A 86 -23.13 9.37 -2.82
C PRO A 86 -23.68 10.13 -4.02
N THR A 87 -24.05 11.40 -3.85
CA THR A 87 -24.63 12.24 -4.92
C THR A 87 -23.57 12.88 -5.81
N CYS A 88 -22.32 13.01 -5.36
CA CYS A 88 -21.27 13.71 -6.13
C CYS A 88 -20.07 12.84 -6.48
N VAL A 89 -19.32 12.34 -5.49
CA VAL A 89 -17.99 11.72 -5.71
C VAL A 89 -17.84 10.33 -5.10
N HIS A 90 -18.88 9.77 -4.49
CA HIS A 90 -18.85 8.38 -4.02
C HIS A 90 -19.49 7.43 -5.02
N SER A 91 -18.86 6.27 -5.17
CA SER A 91 -19.38 5.15 -5.95
C SER A 91 -19.78 4.01 -5.01
N PRO A 92 -20.98 3.41 -5.19
CA PRO A 92 -21.37 2.21 -4.46
C PRO A 92 -20.55 0.99 -4.90
N LYS A 93 -19.86 1.07 -6.05
CA LYS A 93 -18.99 -0.01 -6.57
C LYS A 93 -17.54 0.13 -6.16
N CYS A 94 -17.18 1.15 -5.37
CA CYS A 94 -15.79 1.40 -5.00
C CYS A 94 -15.24 0.26 -4.14
N GLY A 95 -14.33 -0.55 -4.70
CA GLY A 95 -13.64 -1.61 -3.98
C GLY A 95 -12.77 -1.11 -2.81
N SER A 96 -12.35 0.16 -2.86
CA SER A 96 -11.56 0.84 -1.83
C SER A 96 -12.41 1.50 -0.74
N GLY A 97 -13.74 1.32 -0.76
CA GLY A 97 -14.64 1.84 0.28
C GLY A 97 -14.77 3.36 0.30
N ASN A 98 -14.68 4.01 -0.87
CA ASN A 98 -14.70 5.45 -1.05
C ASN A 98 -13.60 6.18 -0.26
N ARG A 99 -12.41 5.57 -0.16
CA ARG A 99 -11.25 6.17 0.52
C ARG A 99 -9.94 5.89 -0.25
N PRO A 100 -9.05 6.90 -0.36
CA PRO A 100 -9.29 8.31 -0.05
C PRO A 100 -10.19 8.97 -1.13
N ILE A 101 -10.93 10.01 -0.73
CA ILE A 101 -11.73 10.87 -1.62
C ILE A 101 -11.44 12.32 -1.24
N ASP A 102 -11.18 13.17 -2.24
CA ASP A 102 -10.99 14.61 -2.06
C ASP A 102 -11.84 15.38 -3.07
N LYS A 103 -13.00 15.85 -2.61
CA LYS A 103 -13.95 16.64 -3.42
C LYS A 103 -13.33 17.94 -3.93
N ASN A 104 -12.64 18.69 -3.08
CA ASN A 104 -12.07 19.99 -3.46
C ASN A 104 -10.94 19.81 -4.47
N GLY A 105 -10.13 18.77 -4.32
CA GLY A 105 -9.15 18.37 -5.32
C GLY A 105 -9.78 17.96 -6.65
N CYS A 106 -10.90 17.23 -6.63
CA CYS A 106 -11.68 16.89 -7.82
C CYS A 106 -12.18 18.13 -8.58
N ILE A 107 -12.78 19.10 -7.88
CA ILE A 107 -13.25 20.36 -8.49
C ILE A 107 -12.11 21.08 -9.21
N ARG A 108 -10.94 21.22 -8.57
CA ARG A 108 -9.78 21.86 -9.20
C ARG A 108 -9.29 21.11 -10.44
N LEU A 109 -9.35 19.77 -10.40
CA LEU A 109 -8.95 18.94 -11.53
C LEU A 109 -9.94 19.06 -12.70
N LEU A 110 -11.24 19.07 -12.42
CA LEU A 110 -12.30 19.32 -13.43
C LEU A 110 -12.12 20.68 -14.09
N HIS A 111 -11.94 21.72 -13.28
CA HIS A 111 -11.67 23.05 -13.79
C HIS A 111 -10.41 23.08 -14.66
N TYR A 112 -9.33 22.42 -14.24
CA TYR A 112 -8.10 22.33 -15.05
C TYR A 112 -8.34 21.60 -16.37
N LEU A 113 -8.99 20.43 -16.36
CA LEU A 113 -9.22 19.63 -17.57
C LEU A 113 -10.11 20.33 -18.60
N ARG A 114 -11.04 21.18 -18.17
CA ARG A 114 -11.90 21.95 -19.07
C ARG A 114 -11.23 23.16 -19.72
N HIS A 115 -10.16 23.69 -19.12
CA HIS A 115 -9.50 24.91 -19.56
C HIS A 115 -8.05 24.68 -20.02
N ALA A 116 -7.51 23.47 -19.84
CA ALA A 116 -6.18 23.13 -20.29
C ALA A 116 -6.15 23.06 -21.83
N GLU A 117 -5.13 23.66 -22.43
CA GLU A 117 -4.82 23.43 -23.84
C GLU A 117 -4.43 21.97 -24.02
N ILE A 118 -5.15 21.25 -24.87
CA ILE A 118 -4.78 19.90 -25.27
C ILE A 118 -3.50 20.04 -26.11
N PRO A 119 -2.36 19.46 -25.70
CA PRO A 119 -1.18 19.41 -26.55
C PRO A 119 -1.59 18.75 -27.87
N GLY A 120 -1.45 19.47 -28.98
CA GLY A 120 -1.95 19.05 -30.29
C GLY A 120 -1.57 17.62 -30.65
N LYS A 121 -2.48 16.91 -31.35
CA LYS A 121 -2.38 15.51 -31.82
C LYS A 121 -1.20 14.75 -31.20
N ILE A 122 -1.45 14.04 -30.10
CA ILE A 122 -0.61 12.88 -29.75
C ILE A 122 -0.61 12.01 -31.01
N PRO A 123 0.55 11.72 -31.63
CA PRO A 123 0.59 10.90 -32.83
C PRO A 123 -0.21 9.65 -32.52
N ALA A 124 -1.20 9.34 -33.37
CA ALA A 124 -1.99 8.13 -33.22
C ALA A 124 -0.99 7.01 -33.05
N SER A 125 -0.88 6.46 -31.83
CA SER A 125 -0.08 5.28 -31.64
C SER A 125 -0.74 4.27 -32.58
N THR A 126 0.03 3.80 -33.56
CA THR A 126 -0.40 2.78 -34.49
C THR A 126 -1.21 1.77 -33.71
N ARG A 127 -2.50 1.59 -34.07
CA ARG A 127 -3.36 0.56 -33.49
C ARG A 127 -2.68 -0.79 -33.69
N GLN A 128 -1.79 -1.15 -32.77
CA GLN A 128 -1.32 -2.50 -32.63
C GLN A 128 -2.46 -3.21 -31.92
N HIS A 129 -3.29 -3.92 -32.69
CA HIS A 129 -4.01 -5.09 -32.17
C HIS A 129 -3.04 -5.93 -31.33
N PRO A 130 -3.55 -6.65 -30.30
CA PRO A 130 -2.73 -7.28 -29.28
C PRO A 130 -1.79 -8.30 -29.91
N GLY A 131 -0.63 -7.82 -30.36
CA GLY A 131 0.52 -8.62 -30.69
C GLY A 131 0.89 -9.30 -29.40
N LYS A 132 0.98 -10.64 -29.47
CA LYS A 132 1.54 -11.54 -28.46
C LYS A 132 2.34 -10.75 -27.44
N LEU A 133 1.87 -10.76 -26.17
CA LEU A 133 2.62 -10.33 -24.98
C LEU A 133 4.10 -10.23 -25.34
N GLN A 134 4.55 -9.03 -25.69
CA GLN A 134 5.96 -8.84 -26.01
C GLN A 134 6.67 -9.35 -24.76
N LYS A 135 7.53 -10.36 -24.94
CA LYS A 135 8.38 -10.88 -23.88
C LYS A 135 8.91 -9.64 -23.17
N LYS A 136 8.51 -9.47 -21.90
CA LYS A 136 9.02 -8.43 -21.00
C LYS A 136 10.50 -8.29 -21.36
N GLU A 137 10.92 -7.13 -21.85
CA GLU A 137 12.32 -6.75 -21.73
C GLU A 137 12.71 -7.12 -20.31
N GLU A 138 13.78 -7.88 -20.14
CA GLU A 138 14.25 -8.34 -18.83
C GLU A 138 14.46 -7.10 -17.97
N LYS A 139 13.44 -6.69 -17.19
CA LYS A 139 13.54 -5.68 -16.15
C LYS A 139 14.72 -6.16 -15.32
N LYS A 140 15.85 -5.46 -15.38
CA LYS A 140 16.99 -5.73 -14.49
C LYS A 140 16.40 -5.86 -13.09
N SER A 141 16.44 -7.07 -12.54
CA SER A 141 15.86 -7.36 -11.24
C SER A 141 16.46 -6.41 -10.24
N PHE A 142 15.63 -5.70 -9.47
CA PHE A 142 16.12 -4.83 -8.42
C PHE A 142 17.05 -5.63 -7.50
N GLN A 143 18.28 -5.18 -7.34
CA GLN A 143 19.23 -5.80 -6.42
C GLN A 143 19.10 -5.13 -5.06
N LEU A 144 18.91 -5.95 -4.03
CA LEU A 144 18.96 -5.50 -2.65
C LEU A 144 20.40 -5.10 -2.28
N PRO A 145 20.58 -4.15 -1.35
CA PRO A 145 21.87 -3.92 -0.72
C PRO A 145 22.40 -5.22 -0.10
N VAL A 146 23.72 -5.35 0.03
CA VAL A 146 24.33 -6.58 0.57
C VAL A 146 23.91 -6.77 2.03
N ASN A 147 23.92 -5.68 2.81
CA ASN A 147 23.63 -5.71 4.23
C ASN A 147 22.18 -5.28 4.49
N TRP A 148 21.22 -6.10 4.06
CA TRP A 148 19.81 -5.88 4.39
C TRP A 148 19.34 -6.90 5.43
N GLY A 149 18.28 -6.57 6.17
CA GLY A 149 17.68 -7.51 7.10
C GLY A 149 16.22 -7.26 7.36
N VAL A 150 15.58 -8.25 8.00
CA VAL A 150 14.18 -8.20 8.42
C VAL A 150 14.12 -8.28 9.93
N PHE A 151 13.35 -7.40 10.56
CA PHE A 151 13.28 -7.29 12.01
C PHE A 151 11.84 -7.28 12.51
N ASP A 152 11.62 -7.99 13.61
CA ASP A 152 10.39 -8.02 14.40
C ASP A 152 10.74 -8.20 15.88
N LEU A 153 9.86 -7.72 16.77
CA LEU A 153 9.97 -7.97 18.21
C LEU A 153 8.65 -8.37 18.87
N GLU A 154 8.79 -9.10 19.98
CA GLU A 154 7.73 -9.41 20.92
C GLU A 154 7.92 -8.64 22.22
N THR A 155 6.81 -8.24 22.85
CA THR A 155 6.86 -7.42 24.07
C THR A 155 6.68 -8.25 25.33
N LYS A 156 7.01 -7.64 26.48
CA LYS A 156 6.78 -8.24 27.81
C LYS A 156 5.39 -7.93 28.35
N TYR A 157 4.93 -6.72 28.08
CA TYR A 157 3.67 -6.18 28.56
C TYR A 157 2.78 -5.80 27.38
N SER A 158 1.47 -5.98 27.54
CA SER A 158 0.46 -5.50 26.62
C SER A 158 0.32 -3.98 26.68
N ALA A 159 -0.32 -3.40 25.66
CA ALA A 159 -0.70 -1.99 25.67
C ALA A 159 -1.60 -1.64 26.88
N ALA A 160 -2.45 -2.58 27.33
CA ALA A 160 -3.31 -2.37 28.50
C ALA A 160 -2.49 -2.25 29.79
N GLU A 161 -1.49 -3.11 29.98
CA GLU A 161 -0.63 -3.14 31.17
C GLU A 161 0.23 -1.88 31.31
N VAL A 162 0.65 -1.27 30.20
CA VAL A 162 1.44 -0.02 30.22
C VAL A 162 0.59 1.25 30.20
N GLY A 163 -0.73 1.13 30.08
CA GLY A 163 -1.67 2.25 30.07
C GLY A 163 -1.82 2.95 28.71
N GLY A 164 -1.74 2.19 27.61
CA GLY A 164 -2.11 2.59 26.25
C GLY A 164 -1.01 2.43 25.20
N TRP A 165 -1.39 2.35 23.92
CA TRP A 165 -0.47 2.29 22.76
C TRP A 165 0.43 3.52 22.61
N ASN A 166 0.06 4.64 23.25
CA ASN A 166 0.89 5.83 23.31
C ASN A 166 2.11 5.66 24.24
N LYS A 167 2.17 4.59 25.02
CA LYS A 167 3.29 4.26 25.94
C LYS A 167 4.04 2.99 25.52
N ALA A 168 4.17 2.76 24.22
CA ALA A 168 4.80 1.56 23.66
C ALA A 168 6.25 1.35 24.17
N GLU A 169 6.97 2.43 24.46
CA GLU A 169 8.30 2.41 25.06
C GLU A 169 8.35 1.73 26.44
N LYS A 170 7.20 1.57 27.12
CA LYS A 170 7.12 0.90 28.42
C LYS A 170 6.79 -0.58 28.32
N MET A 171 6.53 -1.10 27.11
CA MET A 171 6.07 -2.48 26.92
C MET A 171 7.17 -3.52 27.14
N GLY A 172 8.43 -3.10 27.09
CA GLY A 172 9.60 -3.96 27.22
C GLY A 172 9.72 -4.99 26.08
N ILE A 173 10.92 -5.52 25.87
CA ILE A 173 11.19 -6.52 24.82
C ILE A 173 11.36 -7.88 25.47
N SER A 174 10.55 -8.86 25.08
CA SER A 174 10.73 -10.26 25.50
C SER A 174 11.67 -10.98 24.52
N MET A 175 11.52 -10.72 23.22
CA MET A 175 12.35 -11.30 22.17
C MET A 175 12.43 -10.34 20.99
N GLY A 176 13.61 -10.13 20.41
CA GLY A 176 13.77 -9.54 19.09
C GLY A 176 14.40 -10.55 18.14
N VAL A 177 13.97 -10.61 16.89
CA VAL A 177 14.59 -11.48 15.87
C VAL A 177 14.96 -10.65 14.66
N VAL A 178 16.17 -10.88 14.15
CA VAL A 178 16.67 -10.31 12.90
C VAL A 178 17.02 -11.44 11.95
N TYR A 179 16.49 -11.38 10.72
CA TYR A 179 17.06 -12.09 9.59
C TYR A 179 18.11 -11.20 8.93
N ASP A 180 19.35 -11.67 8.86
CA ASP A 180 20.47 -11.03 8.16
C ASP A 180 20.56 -11.61 6.74
N GLY A 181 20.22 -10.81 5.74
CA GLY A 181 20.20 -11.22 4.34
C GLY A 181 21.56 -11.36 3.69
N GLY A 182 22.62 -10.79 4.28
CA GLY A 182 24.00 -10.99 3.83
C GLY A 182 24.57 -12.34 4.27
N LYS A 183 24.11 -12.85 5.42
CA LYS A 183 24.52 -14.14 5.99
C LYS A 183 23.51 -15.27 5.78
N ASP A 184 22.30 -14.94 5.35
CA ASP A 184 21.15 -15.85 5.28
C ASP A 184 20.85 -16.55 6.61
N THR A 185 20.92 -15.80 7.72
CA THR A 185 20.79 -16.35 9.08
C THR A 185 19.80 -15.58 9.94
N PHE A 186 19.10 -16.28 10.83
CA PHE A 186 18.28 -15.66 11.88
C PHE A 186 19.06 -15.54 13.19
N MET A 187 18.97 -14.37 13.81
CA MET A 187 19.60 -14.04 15.09
C MET A 187 18.51 -13.59 16.07
N ALA A 188 18.44 -14.24 17.22
CA ALA A 188 17.47 -13.94 18.27
C ALA A 188 18.16 -13.23 19.44
N TYR A 189 17.48 -12.24 20.02
CA TYR A 189 17.97 -11.38 21.07
C TYR A 189 16.98 -11.34 22.22
N THR A 190 17.44 -11.70 23.41
CA THR A 190 16.69 -11.45 24.65
C THR A 190 16.80 -9.98 25.05
N GLU A 191 16.06 -9.57 26.07
CA GLU A 191 16.09 -8.17 26.55
C GLU A 191 17.51 -7.70 26.91
N GLU A 192 18.30 -8.54 27.57
CA GLU A 192 19.68 -8.24 27.96
C GLU A 192 20.59 -8.01 26.74
N GLN A 193 20.18 -8.54 25.58
CA GLN A 193 20.90 -8.46 24.32
C GLN A 193 20.37 -7.35 23.39
N VAL A 194 19.44 -6.50 23.86
CA VAL A 194 18.90 -5.39 23.06
C VAL A 194 19.97 -4.40 22.60
N PRO A 195 21.02 -4.07 23.36
CA PRO A 195 22.12 -3.23 22.82
C PRO A 195 22.76 -3.82 21.55
N GLN A 196 22.98 -5.15 21.52
CA GLN A 196 23.52 -5.88 20.38
C GLN A 196 22.53 -5.94 19.22
N LEU A 197 21.22 -6.07 19.51
CA LEU A 197 20.17 -5.94 18.51
C LEU A 197 20.21 -4.56 17.85
N VAL A 198 20.26 -3.50 18.64
CA VAL A 198 20.32 -2.12 18.13
C VAL A 198 21.54 -1.93 17.25
N ASP A 199 22.72 -2.35 17.70
CA ASP A 199 23.93 -2.25 16.88
C ASP A 199 23.84 -3.07 15.58
N HIS A 200 23.22 -4.26 15.63
CA HIS A 200 22.95 -5.03 14.42
C HIS A 200 22.05 -4.27 13.44
N LEU A 201 20.93 -3.71 13.91
CA LEU A 201 20.01 -2.93 13.05
C LEU A 201 20.67 -1.70 12.43
N PHE A 202 21.55 -1.01 13.16
CA PHE A 202 22.28 0.16 12.66
C PHE A 202 23.40 -0.18 11.67
N ASN A 203 23.86 -1.42 11.65
CA ASN A 203 24.85 -1.90 10.66
C ASN A 203 24.22 -2.36 9.34
N LEU A 204 22.88 -2.43 9.27
CA LEU A 204 22.15 -2.76 8.05
C LEU A 204 21.93 -1.50 7.18
N GLU A 205 22.13 -1.64 5.88
CA GLU A 205 21.81 -0.66 4.84
C GLU A 205 20.31 -0.57 4.58
N LEU A 206 19.54 -1.61 4.93
CA LEU A 206 18.09 -1.65 4.80
C LEU A 206 17.48 -2.52 5.90
N VAL A 207 16.56 -1.96 6.68
CA VAL A 207 15.80 -2.68 7.72
C VAL A 207 14.35 -2.82 7.28
N VAL A 208 13.94 -4.03 6.94
CA VAL A 208 12.56 -4.35 6.57
C VAL A 208 11.78 -4.77 7.81
N GLY A 209 10.53 -4.34 7.93
CA GLY A 209 9.64 -4.82 8.98
C GLY A 209 8.18 -4.66 8.62
N PHE A 210 7.31 -5.09 9.53
CA PHE A 210 5.87 -4.94 9.40
C PHE A 210 5.35 -4.11 10.57
N ASN A 211 5.02 -2.83 10.34
CA ASN A 211 4.64 -1.86 11.38
C ASN A 211 5.79 -1.40 12.31
N ASN A 212 7.05 -1.66 11.93
CA ASN A 212 8.22 -1.35 12.75
C ASN A 212 8.37 0.14 13.10
N LYS A 213 8.10 1.04 12.15
CA LYS A 213 8.23 2.50 12.39
C LYS A 213 7.28 3.01 13.47
N LYS A 214 6.06 2.46 13.51
CA LYS A 214 4.99 2.94 14.41
C LYS A 214 4.87 2.12 15.69
N PHE A 215 5.54 0.98 15.78
CA PHE A 215 5.47 0.10 16.95
C PHE A 215 6.85 -0.31 17.45
N ASP A 216 7.54 -1.21 16.75
CA ASP A 216 8.79 -1.84 17.19
C ASP A 216 9.86 -0.80 17.55
N ASN A 217 10.05 0.22 16.71
CA ASN A 217 10.98 1.31 16.96
C ASN A 217 10.59 2.14 18.19
N ARG A 218 9.29 2.23 18.53
CA ARG A 218 8.86 2.91 19.76
C ARG A 218 9.19 2.07 20.98
N VAL A 219 9.04 0.74 20.92
CA VAL A 219 9.45 -0.16 22.00
C VAL A 219 10.97 -0.11 22.18
N LEU A 220 11.74 -0.20 21.09
CA LEU A 220 13.21 -0.10 21.09
C LEU A 220 13.73 1.22 21.65
N SER A 221 12.99 2.32 21.51
CA SER A 221 13.42 3.64 22.00
C SER A 221 13.65 3.69 23.51
N ALA A 222 13.08 2.75 24.27
CA ALA A 222 13.35 2.64 25.71
C ALA A 222 14.79 2.16 26.01
N TYR A 223 15.42 1.49 25.05
CA TYR A 223 16.70 0.78 25.22
C TYR A 223 17.86 1.47 24.52
N CYS A 224 17.61 2.47 23.65
CA CYS A 224 18.68 3.18 22.96
C CYS A 224 18.44 4.69 22.90
N ARG A 225 19.53 5.46 23.00
CA ARG A 225 19.53 6.91 22.77
C ARG A 225 19.76 7.28 21.30
N LYS A 226 20.14 6.30 20.46
CA LYS A 226 20.33 6.52 19.02
C LYS A 226 18.97 6.87 18.39
N PRO A 227 18.89 7.89 17.52
CA PRO A 227 17.64 8.23 16.86
C PRO A 227 17.24 7.13 15.87
N LEU A 228 16.26 6.30 16.25
CA LEU A 228 15.76 5.19 15.42
C LEU A 228 15.13 5.66 14.10
N SER A 229 14.83 6.96 13.98
CA SER A 229 14.44 7.59 12.71
C SER A 229 15.55 7.55 11.65
N ARG A 230 16.81 7.34 12.04
CA ARG A 230 17.95 7.18 11.12
C ARG A 230 18.08 5.78 10.53
N LEU A 231 17.35 4.79 11.05
CA LEU A 231 17.36 3.47 10.45
C LEU A 231 16.72 3.54 9.05
N PRO A 232 17.35 3.00 7.99
CA PRO A 232 16.79 2.93 6.65
C PRO A 232 15.64 1.92 6.61
N SER A 233 14.51 2.30 7.21
CA SER A 233 13.41 1.40 7.54
C SER A 233 12.41 1.32 6.39
N PHE A 234 12.23 0.13 5.84
CA PHE A 234 11.15 -0.20 4.92
C PHE A 234 10.01 -0.90 5.67
N ASP A 235 8.93 -0.17 5.91
CA ASP A 235 7.75 -0.69 6.61
C ASP A 235 6.68 -1.14 5.59
N ILE A 236 6.46 -2.45 5.49
CA ILE A 236 5.51 -3.02 4.53
C ILE A 236 4.09 -2.52 4.79
N LEU A 237 3.70 -2.38 6.07
CA LEU A 237 2.36 -1.93 6.43
C LEU A 237 2.15 -0.45 6.06
N GLU A 238 3.19 0.37 6.18
CA GLU A 238 3.17 1.75 5.70
C GLU A 238 2.91 1.81 4.20
N GLN A 239 3.63 1.00 3.40
CA GLN A 239 3.43 0.98 1.94
C GLN A 239 2.01 0.58 1.56
N ILE A 240 1.47 -0.44 2.21
CA ILE A 240 0.09 -0.89 2.01
C ILE A 240 -0.91 0.20 2.42
N PHE A 241 -0.71 0.82 3.59
CA PHE A 241 -1.60 1.85 4.11
C PHE A 241 -1.65 3.08 3.20
N MET A 242 -0.50 3.50 2.64
CA MET A 242 -0.44 4.63 1.70
C MET A 242 -1.28 4.40 0.44
N GLN A 243 -1.49 3.15 0.05
CA GLN A 243 -2.27 2.79 -1.14
C GLN A 243 -3.74 2.48 -0.83
N LEU A 244 -4.01 1.76 0.27
CA LEU A 244 -5.36 1.31 0.63
C LEU A 244 -6.12 2.28 1.55
N GLY A 245 -5.41 3.13 2.31
CA GLY A 245 -6.00 4.00 3.33
C GLY A 245 -6.48 3.26 4.60
N TYR A 246 -6.24 1.95 4.70
CA TYR A 246 -6.52 1.16 5.89
C TYR A 246 -5.44 0.09 6.10
N ARG A 247 -5.39 -0.46 7.31
CA ARG A 247 -4.36 -1.42 7.74
C ARG A 247 -4.78 -2.85 7.40
N LEU A 248 -3.81 -3.67 7.00
CA LEU A 248 -3.94 -5.12 6.89
C LEU A 248 -3.09 -5.78 7.98
N SER A 249 -3.49 -6.97 8.45
CA SER A 249 -2.64 -7.76 9.33
C SER A 249 -1.64 -8.58 8.51
N LEU A 250 -0.49 -8.88 9.10
CA LEU A 250 0.53 -9.75 8.50
C LEU A 250 -0.07 -11.10 8.10
N ASN A 251 -0.86 -11.71 8.99
CA ASN A 251 -1.50 -13.00 8.76
C ASN A 251 -2.39 -13.01 7.51
N ARG A 252 -3.19 -11.94 7.32
CA ARG A 252 -4.09 -11.85 6.16
C ARG A 252 -3.33 -11.74 4.85
N LEU A 253 -2.18 -11.08 4.85
CA LEU A 253 -1.31 -11.00 3.68
C LEU A 253 -0.62 -12.35 3.44
N ALA A 254 -0.08 -12.97 4.48
CA ALA A 254 0.63 -14.23 4.42
C ALA A 254 -0.25 -15.36 3.86
N GLU A 255 -1.50 -15.45 4.33
CA GLU A 255 -2.44 -16.49 3.91
C GLU A 255 -2.67 -16.48 2.40
N HIS A 256 -2.91 -15.30 1.82
CA HIS A 256 -3.26 -15.20 0.40
C HIS A 256 -2.06 -14.99 -0.51
N THR A 257 -0.99 -14.36 -0.03
CA THR A 257 0.21 -14.11 -0.83
C THR A 257 1.12 -15.34 -0.87
N LEU A 258 1.30 -16.00 0.28
CA LEU A 258 2.25 -17.10 0.45
C LEU A 258 1.57 -18.47 0.63
N GLY A 259 0.24 -18.52 0.83
CA GLY A 259 -0.47 -19.77 1.13
C GLY A 259 -0.24 -20.27 2.56
N VAL A 260 0.33 -19.44 3.44
CA VAL A 260 0.69 -19.82 4.82
C VAL A 260 -0.45 -19.46 5.77
N LYS A 261 -1.07 -20.46 6.40
CA LYS A 261 -2.02 -20.26 7.48
C LYS A 261 -1.30 -20.27 8.83
N LYS A 262 -1.44 -19.19 9.61
CA LYS A 262 -0.87 -19.11 10.96
C LYS A 262 -1.64 -19.95 11.98
N SER A 263 -0.93 -20.41 13.01
CA SER A 263 -1.47 -21.16 14.15
C SER A 263 -1.44 -20.43 15.51
N ALA A 264 -1.03 -19.15 15.56
CA ALA A 264 -0.90 -18.41 16.83
C ALA A 264 -1.16 -16.90 16.68
N ASP A 265 -1.70 -16.31 17.76
CA ASP A 265 -2.06 -14.88 17.92
C ASP A 265 -0.95 -14.16 18.73
N GLY A 266 -0.67 -12.88 18.44
CA GLY A 266 0.35 -12.10 19.16
C GLY A 266 0.05 -11.96 20.66
N LEU A 267 -1.22 -12.10 21.07
CA LEU A 267 -1.58 -12.19 22.49
C LEU A 267 -1.00 -13.43 23.19
N GLN A 268 -0.70 -14.49 22.44
CA GLN A 268 -0.15 -15.72 22.98
C GLN A 268 1.31 -15.56 23.43
N ALA A 269 2.09 -14.71 22.75
CA ALA A 269 3.47 -14.41 23.13
C ALA A 269 3.56 -13.80 24.54
N LEU A 270 2.61 -12.92 24.89
CA LEU A 270 2.50 -12.35 26.23
C LEU A 270 2.20 -13.41 27.30
N THR A 271 1.36 -14.40 26.97
CA THR A 271 1.07 -15.52 27.88
C THR A 271 2.32 -16.39 28.08
N TRP A 272 3.04 -16.72 27.00
CA TRP A 272 4.28 -17.48 27.08
C TRP A 272 5.35 -16.76 27.89
N TYR A 273 5.45 -15.43 27.77
CA TYR A 273 6.39 -14.65 28.58
C TYR A 273 6.09 -14.79 30.08
N LYS A 274 4.82 -14.68 30.47
CA LYS A 274 4.38 -14.89 31.87
C LYS A 274 4.64 -16.32 32.37
N GLN A 275 4.71 -17.29 31.48
CA GLN A 275 5.01 -18.69 31.78
C GLN A 275 6.50 -19.03 31.70
N GLY A 276 7.38 -18.09 31.32
CA GLY A 276 8.81 -18.34 31.11
C GLY A 276 9.14 -19.15 29.85
N GLU A 277 8.20 -19.27 28.91
CA GLU A 277 8.27 -20.12 27.72
C GLU A 277 9.00 -19.42 26.56
N MET A 278 10.24 -18.97 26.82
CA MET A 278 11.01 -18.11 25.91
C MET A 278 11.27 -18.74 24.54
N GLU A 279 11.40 -20.07 24.49
CA GLU A 279 11.62 -20.81 23.25
C GLU A 279 10.40 -20.77 22.31
N LYS A 280 9.18 -20.72 22.86
CA LYS A 280 7.94 -20.56 22.06
C LYS A 280 7.87 -19.15 21.47
N ILE A 281 8.23 -18.13 22.25
CA ILE A 281 8.31 -16.74 21.79
C ILE A 281 9.36 -16.61 20.68
N ARG A 282 10.55 -17.20 20.87
CA ARG A 282 11.61 -17.22 19.86
C ARG A 282 11.14 -17.79 18.53
N LYS A 283 10.50 -18.97 18.55
CA LYS A 283 9.96 -19.61 17.34
C LYS A 283 8.86 -18.79 16.68
N TYR A 284 7.98 -18.18 17.47
CA TYR A 284 6.91 -17.34 16.97
C TYR A 284 7.44 -16.08 16.30
N CYS A 285 8.29 -15.31 16.98
CA CYS A 285 8.91 -14.10 16.43
C CYS A 285 9.77 -14.43 15.19
N GLN A 286 10.54 -15.51 15.22
CA GLN A 286 11.28 -15.97 14.05
C GLN A 286 10.37 -16.29 12.86
N LYS A 287 9.19 -16.88 13.10
CA LYS A 287 8.21 -17.14 12.03
C LYS A 287 7.63 -15.85 11.46
N ASP A 288 7.44 -14.82 12.28
CA ASP A 288 6.94 -13.52 11.83
C ASP A 288 7.98 -12.78 10.98
N VAL A 289 9.27 -12.88 11.35
CA VAL A 289 10.39 -12.42 10.51
C VAL A 289 10.45 -13.19 9.19
N GLU A 290 10.32 -14.52 9.21
CA GLU A 290 10.31 -15.36 8.01
C GLU A 290 9.17 -14.96 7.05
N ILE A 291 7.95 -14.83 7.57
CA ILE A 291 6.78 -14.42 6.79
C ILE A 291 6.97 -12.99 6.24
N THR A 292 7.49 -12.07 7.05
CA THR A 292 7.74 -10.69 6.63
C THR A 292 8.78 -10.64 5.51
N ARG A 293 9.86 -11.42 5.63
CA ARG A 293 10.88 -11.61 4.59
C ARG A 293 10.25 -12.12 3.29
N ASP A 294 9.44 -13.15 3.38
CA ASP A 294 8.88 -13.82 2.20
C ASP A 294 7.84 -12.93 1.50
N ILE A 295 7.03 -12.17 2.26
CA ILE A 295 6.14 -11.13 1.72
C ILE A 295 6.94 -10.04 1.02
N PHE A 296 8.03 -9.58 1.63
CA PHE A 296 8.89 -8.55 1.07
C PHE A 296 9.51 -9.00 -0.26
N LEU A 297 10.11 -10.19 -0.27
CA LEU A 297 10.71 -10.77 -1.48
C LEU A 297 9.66 -11.04 -2.56
N HIS A 298 8.48 -11.53 -2.20
CA HIS A 298 7.36 -11.69 -3.14
C HIS A 298 6.96 -10.35 -3.75
N GLY A 299 6.81 -9.30 -2.94
CA GLY A 299 6.47 -7.96 -3.43
C GLY A 299 7.54 -7.36 -4.35
N LEU A 300 8.82 -7.67 -4.14
CA LEU A 300 9.91 -7.28 -5.05
C LEU A 300 9.89 -8.04 -6.38
N GLN A 301 9.67 -9.35 -6.32
CA GLN A 301 9.75 -10.22 -7.50
C GLN A 301 8.49 -10.17 -8.35
N GLN A 302 7.32 -10.19 -7.71
CA GLN A 302 6.03 -10.30 -8.37
C GLN A 302 5.36 -8.94 -8.60
N GLU A 303 5.79 -7.89 -7.91
CA GLU A 303 5.21 -6.53 -7.98
C GLU A 303 3.71 -6.49 -7.59
N TYR A 304 3.27 -7.46 -6.78
CA TYR A 304 1.94 -7.45 -6.14
C TYR A 304 1.94 -8.23 -4.83
N LEU A 305 0.91 -8.03 -4.02
CA LEU A 305 0.53 -8.85 -2.87
C LEU A 305 -0.93 -9.30 -3.03
N LEU A 306 -1.34 -10.35 -2.32
CA LEU A 306 -2.72 -10.85 -2.32
C LEU A 306 -3.30 -10.77 -0.91
N PHE A 307 -4.57 -10.39 -0.80
CA PHE A 307 -5.32 -10.39 0.46
C PHE A 307 -6.82 -10.57 0.24
N ALA A 308 -7.55 -11.11 1.21
CA ALA A 308 -9.01 -11.10 1.17
C ALA A 308 -9.58 -9.74 1.64
N ASN A 309 -10.46 -9.16 0.82
CA ASN A 309 -11.23 -7.98 1.21
C ASN A 309 -12.35 -8.33 2.21
N LYS A 310 -13.10 -7.33 2.67
CA LYS A 310 -14.21 -7.55 3.63
C LYS A 310 -15.34 -8.44 3.09
N ALA A 311 -15.43 -8.61 1.77
CA ALA A 311 -16.40 -9.49 1.12
C ALA A 311 -15.86 -10.92 0.90
N GLY A 312 -14.68 -11.25 1.45
CA GLY A 312 -14.05 -12.57 1.31
C GLY A 312 -13.42 -12.84 -0.07
N LYS A 313 -13.42 -11.86 -0.97
CA LYS A 313 -12.77 -12.00 -2.29
C LYS A 313 -11.28 -11.73 -2.17
N VAL A 314 -10.47 -12.59 -2.77
CA VAL A 314 -9.03 -12.37 -2.91
C VAL A 314 -8.80 -11.25 -3.92
N VAL A 315 -8.08 -10.21 -3.49
CA VAL A 315 -7.75 -9.03 -4.26
C VAL A 315 -6.24 -8.95 -4.44
N ARG A 316 -5.82 -8.56 -5.63
CA ARG A 316 -4.43 -8.24 -5.95
C ARG A 316 -4.14 -6.78 -5.65
N LEU A 317 -3.14 -6.53 -4.81
CA LEU A 317 -2.59 -5.23 -4.48
C LEU A 317 -1.29 -5.04 -5.25
N PRO A 318 -1.26 -4.28 -6.36
CA PRO A 318 0.00 -3.95 -7.03
C PRO A 318 0.93 -3.19 -6.09
N VAL A 319 2.20 -3.58 -6.01
CA VAL A 319 3.22 -2.90 -5.18
C VAL A 319 4.47 -2.61 -6.00
N ASN A 320 5.17 -1.52 -5.68
CA ASN A 320 6.45 -1.19 -6.29
C ASN A 320 7.52 -0.97 -5.21
N PHE A 321 7.91 -2.06 -4.55
CA PHE A 321 8.89 -2.04 -3.47
C PHE A 321 10.25 -1.54 -3.95
N SER A 322 10.68 -1.89 -5.17
CA SER A 322 11.95 -1.41 -5.72
C SER A 322 12.02 0.12 -5.80
N ARG A 323 10.96 0.78 -6.28
CA ARG A 323 10.89 2.25 -6.34
C ARG A 323 10.87 2.86 -4.94
N ALA A 324 10.11 2.29 -4.02
CA ALA A 324 10.02 2.78 -2.65
C ALA A 324 11.37 2.66 -1.92
N ILE A 325 12.11 1.55 -2.11
CA ILE A 325 13.46 1.37 -1.54
C ILE A 325 14.45 2.36 -2.18
N ARG A 326 14.46 2.54 -3.51
CA ARG A 326 15.33 3.54 -4.15
C ARG A 326 15.12 4.94 -3.59
N LYS A 327 13.85 5.32 -3.34
CA LYS A 327 13.51 6.62 -2.74
C LYS A 327 13.95 6.71 -1.27
N LEU A 328 13.92 5.60 -0.53
CA LEU A 328 14.38 5.52 0.85
C LEU A 328 15.90 5.70 0.92
N LEU A 329 16.65 4.91 0.14
CA LEU A 329 18.12 4.94 0.14
C LEU A 329 18.69 6.23 -0.46
N GLY A 330 18.10 6.75 -1.54
CA GLY A 330 18.53 8.03 -2.13
C GLY A 330 18.26 9.27 -1.27
N LYS A 331 17.46 9.14 -0.20
CA LYS A 331 17.32 10.20 0.81
C LYS A 331 18.42 10.16 1.87
N HIS A 332 19.07 9.02 2.06
CA HIS A 332 20.11 8.83 3.08
C HIS A 332 21.50 9.26 2.61
N GLU A 333 21.74 9.39 1.30
CA GLU A 333 23.04 9.85 0.75
C GLU A 333 23.22 11.39 0.81
N GLY A 334 22.23 12.15 1.30
CA GLY A 334 22.20 13.61 1.28
C GLY A 334 22.06 14.32 2.63
N GLU A 335 22.27 13.62 3.76
CA GLU A 335 22.34 14.20 5.13
C GLU A 335 23.76 14.11 5.70
#